data_AF-A0A6P3XT56-F1
#
_entry.id   AF-A0A6P3XT56-F1
#
_cell.length_a   1.000
_cell.length_b   1.000
_cell.length_c   1.000
_cell.angle_alpha   90.00
_cell.angle_beta   90.00
_cell.angle_gamma   90.00
#
_symmetry.space_group_name_H-M   'P 1'
#
loop_
_entity.id
_entity.type
_entity.pdbx_description
1 polymer ?
#
loop_
_entity_poly.entity_id
_entity_poly.type
_entity_poly.pdbx_seq_one_letter_code
_entity_poly.pdbx_strand_id
1 'polypeptide(L)'
;MVRITLELIRKRSEHNEGEISTLEEIALHQENIDKIEVIGRHCRDLKILLLQHNLISKIENLNMLKKLEYLNLAINNIEVIENLEGLESLKKLDLTINFIGNLQSVKKLRCNENLEQLILMGNPCTDYEYYREYVVATLPQLRELDMKEIERSERIKALQVYARARDDVIEAYRCYEKSRLARQARRRRDATLEITEINETDTTEENKEKNRENTKEEQNGNANTEQDDESEDDRFWKQPSYHTPEDRIAIAERFARKQEKKNRASDKKADLSKRELKLFAPDGRPYNMNQPKVPFKLNDEDDPNFVILEVAVYRHLDTSYIDVDVNPTYVRVTIKGKILQLTIPCEISVEKSKVQRNTTTGSLVITMARLTPCVTIIAKKDESTTTRKKLGKRESKVITIRPPVTSRRAFLEIGPPSDILDLLKITEDPAKRGQRNVLARGKEGTVEGFEDNPDVPALE
;
A
#
# COMPACT_ATOMS: atom_id res chain seq x y z
N MET A 1 7.45 11.40 12.25
CA MET A 1 8.71 10.76 12.70
C MET A 1 8.38 9.70 13.73
N VAL A 2 9.12 8.60 13.75
CA VAL A 2 8.86 7.46 14.65
C VAL A 2 9.85 7.53 15.81
N ARG A 3 9.35 7.39 17.04
CA ARG A 3 10.21 7.27 18.22
C ARG A 3 10.51 5.80 18.52
N ILE A 4 11.69 5.55 19.08
CA ILE A 4 12.04 4.22 19.57
C ILE A 4 11.22 3.93 20.84
N THR A 5 10.14 3.16 20.70
CA THR A 5 9.33 2.68 21.82
C THR A 5 9.72 1.26 22.23
N LEU A 6 9.39 0.88 23.47
CA LEU A 6 9.55 -0.51 23.91
C LEU A 6 8.75 -1.49 23.04
N GLU A 7 7.57 -1.08 22.57
CA GLU A 7 6.74 -1.88 21.68
C GLU A 7 7.42 -2.11 20.33
N LEU A 8 8.05 -1.07 19.77
CA LEU A 8 8.81 -1.19 18.53
C LEU A 8 9.96 -2.19 18.69
N ILE A 9 10.70 -2.09 19.80
CA ILE A 9 11.78 -3.03 20.11
C ILE A 9 11.22 -4.45 20.27
N ARG A 10 10.14 -4.67 21.03
CA ARG A 10 9.51 -6.00 21.21
C ARG A 10 9.05 -6.60 19.89
N LYS A 11 8.39 -5.82 19.05
CA LYS A 11 7.94 -6.24 17.71
C LYS A 11 9.11 -6.67 16.82
N ARG A 12 10.26 -6.00 16.93
CA ARG A 12 11.47 -6.38 16.20
C ARG A 12 12.27 -7.51 16.86
N SER A 13 11.94 -7.84 18.12
CA SER A 13 12.55 -8.90 18.92
C SER A 13 11.68 -10.17 18.98
N GLU A 14 10.77 -10.37 18.02
CA GLU A 14 9.88 -11.54 17.98
C GLU A 14 10.67 -12.86 17.95
N HIS A 15 11.88 -12.85 17.38
CA HIS A 15 12.78 -14.00 17.35
C HIS A 15 13.46 -14.31 18.70
N ASN A 16 13.37 -13.41 19.68
CA ASN A 16 13.89 -13.58 21.04
C ASN A 16 12.75 -13.70 22.07
N GLU A 17 11.63 -14.33 21.68
CA GLU A 17 10.43 -14.51 22.51
C GLU A 17 9.84 -13.21 23.09
N GLY A 18 10.21 -12.05 22.51
CA GLY A 18 9.83 -10.73 23.02
C GLY A 18 10.60 -10.26 24.26
N GLU A 19 11.65 -10.98 24.68
CA GLU A 19 12.54 -10.55 25.75
C GLU A 19 13.53 -9.50 25.23
N ILE A 20 13.52 -8.33 25.88
CA ILE A 20 14.37 -7.19 25.48
C ILE A 20 15.71 -7.18 26.24
N SER A 21 15.73 -7.74 27.44
CA SER A 21 16.90 -7.68 28.34
C SER A 21 18.08 -8.53 27.86
N THR A 22 17.77 -9.70 27.28
CA THR A 22 18.74 -10.71 26.81
C THR A 22 19.11 -10.52 25.33
N LEU A 23 18.60 -9.47 24.70
CA LEU A 23 18.68 -9.29 23.27
C LEU A 23 20.10 -8.91 22.83
N GLU A 24 20.68 -9.74 21.95
CA GLU A 24 22.05 -9.54 21.46
C GLU A 24 22.10 -8.74 20.16
N GLU A 25 21.04 -8.76 19.35
CA GLU A 25 20.99 -8.06 18.06
C GLU A 25 19.65 -7.33 17.88
N ILE A 26 19.73 -6.06 17.43
CA ILE A 26 18.58 -5.23 17.10
C ILE A 26 18.77 -4.64 15.71
N ALA A 27 17.78 -4.86 14.84
CA ALA A 27 17.68 -4.23 13.53
C ALA A 27 16.50 -3.24 13.47
N LEU A 28 16.82 -1.95 13.41
CA LEU A 28 15.88 -0.83 13.33
C LEU A 28 16.19 0.03 12.09
N HIS A 29 16.22 -0.60 10.91
CA HIS A 29 16.51 0.08 9.65
C HIS A 29 15.24 0.64 9.02
N GLN A 30 15.34 1.80 8.35
CA GLN A 30 14.25 2.40 7.56
C GLN A 30 12.97 2.75 8.36
N GLU A 31 13.13 3.10 9.63
CA GLU A 31 12.00 3.40 10.52
C GLU A 31 11.73 4.91 10.66
N ASN A 32 12.46 5.77 9.95
CA ASN A 32 12.37 7.24 10.08
C ASN A 32 12.54 7.71 11.54
N ILE A 33 13.47 7.07 12.25
CA ILE A 33 13.81 7.39 13.65
C ILE A 33 14.59 8.71 13.69
N ASP A 34 14.17 9.64 14.55
CA ASP A 34 14.81 10.93 14.76
C ASP A 34 15.78 10.92 15.96
N LYS A 35 15.47 10.14 17.00
CA LYS A 35 16.23 10.08 18.26
C LYS A 35 16.43 8.67 18.77
N ILE A 36 17.62 8.45 19.34
CA ILE A 36 17.95 7.21 20.04
C ILE A 36 17.45 7.33 21.48
N GLU A 37 16.33 6.68 21.78
CA GLU A 37 15.75 6.64 23.12
C GLU A 37 15.56 5.18 23.55
N VAL A 38 15.46 4.94 24.87
CA VAL A 38 15.07 3.65 25.48
C VAL A 38 16.10 2.51 25.38
N ILE A 39 16.88 2.39 24.30
CA ILE A 39 17.79 1.25 24.04
C ILE A 39 18.78 1.04 25.18
N GLY A 40 19.52 2.08 25.57
CA GLY A 40 20.57 1.96 26.61
C GLY A 40 20.05 1.51 27.98
N ARG A 41 18.77 1.77 28.30
CA ARG A 41 18.18 1.38 29.59
C ARG A 41 17.78 -0.10 29.62
N HIS A 42 17.28 -0.62 28.50
CA HIS A 42 16.60 -1.92 28.45
C HIS A 42 17.42 -3.04 27.80
N CYS A 43 18.31 -2.72 26.85
CA CYS A 43 19.03 -3.72 26.05
C CYS A 43 20.50 -3.82 26.46
N ARG A 44 20.80 -4.20 27.71
CA ARG A 44 22.18 -4.15 28.25
C ARG A 44 23.14 -5.16 27.63
N ASP A 45 22.60 -6.27 27.13
CA ASP A 45 23.36 -7.37 26.54
C ASP A 45 23.53 -7.27 25.02
N LEU A 46 23.16 -6.12 24.45
CA LEU A 46 23.22 -5.88 23.01
C LEU A 46 24.66 -5.87 22.50
N LYS A 47 24.93 -6.69 21.48
CA LYS A 47 26.21 -6.79 20.75
C LYS A 47 26.14 -6.09 19.40
N ILE A 48 25.00 -6.15 18.72
CA ILE A 48 24.83 -5.59 17.37
C ILE A 48 23.64 -4.64 17.34
N LEU A 49 23.87 -3.39 16.93
CA LEU A 49 22.83 -2.38 16.76
C LEU A 49 22.88 -1.81 15.34
N LEU A 50 21.83 -2.11 14.58
CA LEU A 50 21.67 -1.65 13.20
C LEU A 50 20.60 -0.56 13.13
N LEU A 51 21.04 0.68 12.92
CA LEU A 51 20.20 1.88 12.83
C LEU A 51 20.34 2.55 11.46
N GLN A 52 20.68 1.79 10.41
CA GLN A 52 20.89 2.36 9.08
C GLN A 52 19.61 2.96 8.48
N HIS A 53 19.78 3.99 7.66
CA HIS A 53 18.70 4.64 6.91
C HIS A 53 17.60 5.20 7.83
N ASN A 54 18.01 6.02 8.81
CA ASN A 54 17.13 6.77 9.69
C ASN A 54 17.46 8.27 9.61
N LEU A 55 16.85 9.08 10.47
CA LEU A 55 17.00 10.53 10.51
C LEU A 55 17.70 10.99 11.79
N ILE A 56 18.52 10.13 12.39
CA ILE A 56 19.15 10.37 13.69
C ILE A 56 20.15 11.52 13.54
N SER A 57 19.93 12.61 14.27
CA SER A 57 20.78 13.81 14.23
C SER A 57 21.91 13.79 15.25
N LYS A 58 21.70 13.10 16.38
CA LYS A 58 22.64 13.04 17.50
C LYS A 58 22.77 11.63 18.03
N ILE A 59 23.99 11.26 18.38
CA ILE A 59 24.28 10.03 19.09
C ILE A 59 24.08 10.31 20.59
N GLU A 60 23.09 9.67 21.19
CA GLU A 60 22.79 9.81 22.61
C GLU A 60 22.22 8.51 23.19
N ASN A 61 22.21 8.39 24.52
CA ASN A 61 21.62 7.26 25.26
C ASN A 61 22.23 5.88 24.95
N LEU A 62 23.45 5.80 24.42
CA LEU A 62 24.18 4.55 24.17
C LEU A 62 25.22 4.20 25.26
N ASN A 63 25.52 5.12 26.17
CA ASN A 63 26.61 5.01 27.15
C ASN A 63 26.56 3.77 28.07
N MET A 64 25.40 3.12 28.19
CA MET A 64 25.18 1.96 29.07
C MET A 64 25.44 0.62 28.35
N LEU A 65 25.63 0.62 27.03
CA LEU A 65 25.75 -0.59 26.21
C LEU A 65 27.20 -1.10 26.16
N LYS A 66 27.68 -1.62 27.29
CA LYS A 66 29.07 -2.04 27.43
C LYS A 66 29.49 -3.18 26.48
N LYS A 67 28.55 -4.08 26.16
CA LYS A 67 28.78 -5.27 25.31
C LYS A 67 28.61 -5.00 23.81
N LEU A 68 28.29 -3.77 23.41
CA LEU A 68 28.05 -3.45 22.01
C LEU A 68 29.35 -3.56 21.22
N GLU A 69 29.38 -4.47 20.25
CA GLU A 69 30.55 -4.73 19.40
C GLU A 69 30.42 -4.05 18.03
N TYR A 70 29.21 -3.97 17.48
CA TYR A 70 28.95 -3.38 16.17
C TYR A 70 27.82 -2.37 16.23
N LEU A 71 28.13 -1.13 15.83
CA LEU A 71 27.17 -0.05 15.69
C LEU A 71 27.14 0.43 14.24
N ASN A 72 25.99 0.25 13.59
CA ASN A 72 25.74 0.76 12.25
C ASN A 72 24.79 1.97 12.31
N LEU A 73 25.32 3.14 11.98
CA LEU A 73 24.61 4.41 11.87
C LEU A 73 24.70 4.98 10.44
N ALA A 74 24.90 4.12 9.43
CA ALA A 74 24.98 4.55 8.05
C ALA A 74 23.68 5.25 7.58
N ILE A 75 23.82 6.25 6.70
CA ILE A 75 22.70 7.01 6.12
C ILE A 75 21.82 7.60 7.24
N ASN A 76 22.43 8.40 8.12
CA ASN A 76 21.76 9.18 9.15
C ASN A 76 22.14 10.66 9.07
N ASN A 77 21.62 11.49 9.97
CA ASN A 77 21.82 12.93 9.99
C ASN A 77 22.89 13.39 10.99
N ILE A 78 23.86 12.52 11.32
CA ILE A 78 24.83 12.79 12.39
C ILE A 78 25.85 13.83 11.93
N GLU A 79 26.01 14.90 12.69
CA GLU A 79 26.99 15.96 12.41
C GLU A 79 28.25 15.88 13.27
N VAL A 80 28.16 15.28 14.46
CA VAL A 80 29.22 15.23 15.46
C VAL A 80 29.27 13.85 16.10
N ILE A 81 30.47 13.32 16.28
CA ILE A 81 30.71 12.07 17.02
C ILE A 81 30.79 12.39 18.52
N GLU A 82 29.78 12.00 19.28
CA GLU A 82 29.70 12.21 20.73
C GLU A 82 29.01 11.04 21.43
N ASN A 83 29.11 10.97 22.76
CA ASN A 83 28.42 9.96 23.59
C ASN A 83 28.68 8.49 23.20
N LEU A 84 29.90 8.17 22.76
CA LEU A 84 30.36 6.80 22.50
C LEU A 84 31.42 6.33 23.52
N GLU A 85 31.80 7.19 24.47
CA GLU A 85 32.87 6.92 25.45
C GLU A 85 32.55 5.72 26.37
N GLY A 86 31.27 5.38 26.58
CA GLY A 86 30.84 4.26 27.43
C GLY A 86 30.81 2.88 26.74
N LEU A 87 31.09 2.82 25.43
CA LEU A 87 31.03 1.57 24.65
C LEU A 87 32.37 0.83 24.69
N GLU A 88 32.62 0.12 25.79
CA GLU A 88 33.90 -0.53 26.07
C GLU A 88 34.25 -1.65 25.05
N SER A 89 33.26 -2.42 24.58
CA SER A 89 33.47 -3.54 23.64
C SER A 89 33.31 -3.18 22.16
N LEU A 90 33.18 -1.90 21.79
CA LEU A 90 32.91 -1.50 20.41
C LEU A 90 34.09 -1.83 19.50
N LYS A 91 33.88 -2.69 18.49
CA LYS A 91 34.87 -3.14 17.51
C LYS A 91 34.69 -2.47 16.15
N LYS A 92 33.45 -2.28 15.73
CA LYS A 92 33.11 -1.73 14.40
C LYS A 92 32.10 -0.60 14.53
N LEU A 93 32.42 0.54 13.92
CA LEU A 93 31.56 1.71 13.83
C LEU A 93 31.39 2.15 12.37
N ASP A 94 30.16 2.09 11.89
CA ASP A 94 29.80 2.56 10.55
C ASP A 94 29.02 3.88 10.63
N LEU A 95 29.62 4.94 10.08
CA LEU A 95 29.06 6.27 9.97
C LEU A 95 28.98 6.73 8.50
N THR A 96 28.90 5.78 7.56
CA THR A 96 28.81 6.06 6.12
C THR A 96 27.65 6.99 5.78
N ILE A 97 27.86 7.97 4.89
CA ILE A 97 26.83 8.90 4.38
C ILE A 97 26.10 9.63 5.53
N ASN A 98 26.87 10.20 6.45
CA ASN A 98 26.40 11.15 7.46
C ASN A 98 26.84 12.59 7.11
N PHE A 99 26.70 13.53 8.05
CA PHE A 99 27.05 14.93 7.85
C PHE A 99 28.17 15.40 8.77
N ILE A 100 29.10 14.50 9.09
CA ILE A 100 30.21 14.79 9.99
C ILE A 100 31.19 15.74 9.30
N GLY A 101 31.16 17.01 9.69
CA GLY A 101 32.15 18.01 9.27
C GLY A 101 33.30 18.13 10.27
N ASN A 102 33.01 18.04 11.57
CA ASN A 102 34.02 18.28 12.59
C ASN A 102 34.86 17.04 12.87
N LEU A 103 35.97 16.87 12.15
CA LEU A 103 36.87 15.74 12.34
C LEU A 103 37.51 15.69 13.74
N GLN A 104 37.50 16.79 14.52
CA GLN A 104 38.00 16.76 15.89
C GLN A 104 37.17 15.85 16.80
N SER A 105 35.89 15.62 16.49
CA SER A 105 35.03 14.75 17.29
C SER A 105 35.54 13.31 17.35
N VAL A 106 36.33 12.88 16.35
CA VAL A 106 37.00 11.56 16.34
C VAL A 106 37.88 11.35 17.58
N LYS A 107 38.42 12.40 18.20
CA LYS A 107 39.19 12.28 19.46
C LYS A 107 38.40 11.62 20.58
N LYS A 108 37.06 11.71 20.56
CA LYS A 108 36.19 11.07 21.56
C LYS A 108 36.23 9.54 21.47
N LEU A 109 36.56 8.99 20.30
CA LEU A 109 36.70 7.55 20.09
C LEU A 109 38.02 6.99 20.66
N ARG A 110 38.93 7.83 21.18
CA ARG A 110 40.17 7.37 21.83
C ARG A 110 39.92 6.51 23.06
N CYS A 111 38.78 6.72 23.74
CA CYS A 111 38.39 5.95 24.91
C CYS A 111 37.97 4.51 24.57
N ASN A 112 37.62 4.24 23.30
CA ASN A 112 37.21 2.91 22.85
C ASN A 112 38.45 2.10 22.44
N GLU A 113 39.06 1.39 23.40
CA GLU A 113 40.30 0.63 23.19
C GLU A 113 40.15 -0.53 22.19
N ASN A 114 38.95 -1.10 22.09
CA ASN A 114 38.65 -2.24 21.21
C ASN A 114 38.20 -1.84 19.80
N LEU A 115 38.16 -0.55 19.47
CA LEU A 115 37.68 -0.08 18.17
C LEU A 115 38.70 -0.40 17.07
N GLU A 116 38.36 -1.35 16.20
CA GLU A 116 39.24 -1.83 15.14
C GLU A 116 38.87 -1.26 13.76
N GLN A 117 37.58 -1.07 13.49
CA GLN A 117 37.06 -0.65 12.18
C GLN A 117 36.21 0.62 12.30
N LEU A 118 36.55 1.64 11.51
CA LEU A 118 35.82 2.90 11.43
C LEU A 118 35.55 3.25 9.96
N ILE A 119 34.30 3.53 9.64
CA ILE A 119 33.88 3.91 8.29
C ILE A 119 33.23 5.29 8.35
N LEU A 120 33.82 6.27 7.65
CA LEU A 120 33.38 7.66 7.57
C LEU A 120 33.14 8.10 6.11
N MET A 121 33.15 7.17 5.15
CA MET A 121 32.91 7.46 3.74
C MET A 121 31.62 8.27 3.51
N GLY A 122 31.68 9.26 2.62
CA GLY A 122 30.52 10.09 2.27
C GLY A 122 30.13 11.13 3.33
N ASN A 123 31.05 11.45 4.26
CA ASN A 123 30.93 12.58 5.17
C ASN A 123 31.70 13.80 4.65
N PRO A 124 31.26 15.04 4.92
CA PRO A 124 32.00 16.25 4.51
C PRO A 124 33.46 16.29 4.98
N CYS A 125 33.81 15.61 6.08
CA CYS A 125 35.18 15.55 6.57
C CYS A 125 36.14 14.74 5.69
N THR A 126 35.63 13.87 4.80
CA THR A 126 36.50 13.05 3.94
C THR A 126 37.18 13.84 2.83
N ASP A 127 36.68 15.04 2.54
CA ASP A 127 37.23 15.92 1.50
C ASP A 127 38.44 16.74 1.98
N TYR A 128 38.83 16.61 3.26
CA TYR A 128 39.93 17.37 3.83
C TYR A 128 41.28 16.72 3.45
N GLU A 129 42.27 17.54 3.05
CA GLU A 129 43.55 17.08 2.49
C GLU A 129 44.32 16.10 3.38
N TYR A 130 44.29 16.29 4.70
CA TYR A 130 44.95 15.42 5.69
C TYR A 130 43.97 14.61 6.55
N TYR A 131 42.78 14.31 6.01
CA TYR A 131 41.74 13.57 6.71
C TYR A 131 42.25 12.23 7.25
N ARG A 132 42.88 11.42 6.38
CA ARG A 132 43.28 10.05 6.72
C ARG A 132 44.41 10.05 7.75
N GLU A 133 45.44 10.84 7.53
CA GLU A 133 46.59 10.99 8.43
C GLU A 133 46.15 11.48 9.81
N TYR A 134 45.23 12.46 9.86
CA TYR A 134 44.71 12.97 11.11
C TYR A 134 43.96 11.89 11.91
N VAL A 135 43.10 11.10 11.26
CA VAL A 135 42.35 10.01 11.92
C VAL A 135 43.29 8.91 12.40
N VAL A 136 44.20 8.44 11.54
CA VAL A 136 45.17 7.38 11.86
C VAL A 136 46.09 7.77 13.01
N ALA A 137 46.57 9.02 13.04
CA ALA A 137 47.38 9.53 14.15
C ALA A 137 46.56 9.79 15.42
N THR A 138 45.26 10.09 15.27
CA THR A 138 44.38 10.34 16.41
C THR A 138 43.94 9.06 17.10
N LEU A 139 43.69 7.98 16.35
CA LEU A 139 43.18 6.69 16.83
C LEU A 139 44.20 5.57 16.58
N PRO A 140 45.20 5.39 17.47
CA PRO A 140 46.22 4.37 17.28
C PRO A 140 45.71 2.93 17.36
N GLN A 141 44.56 2.69 18.01
CA GLN A 141 43.95 1.37 18.15
C GLN A 141 43.31 0.84 16.84
N LEU A 142 43.04 1.74 15.89
CA LEU A 142 42.31 1.43 14.66
C LEU A 142 43.16 0.55 13.72
N ARG A 143 42.55 -0.50 13.17
CA ARG A 143 43.17 -1.40 12.18
C ARG A 143 42.72 -1.09 10.76
N GLU A 144 41.49 -0.64 10.59
CA GLU A 144 40.87 -0.38 9.28
C GLU A 144 40.12 0.95 9.31
N LEU A 145 40.39 1.79 8.31
CA LEU A 145 39.69 3.06 8.10
C LEU A 145 39.15 3.10 6.67
N ASP A 146 37.85 3.34 6.53
CA ASP A 146 37.14 3.43 5.25
C ASP A 146 37.35 2.19 4.37
N MET A 147 37.24 1.01 5.00
CA MET A 147 37.45 -0.30 4.37
C MET A 147 38.86 -0.53 3.83
N LYS A 148 39.85 0.22 4.34
CA LYS A 148 41.27 0.07 4.00
C LYS A 148 42.07 -0.17 5.26
N GLU A 149 42.86 -1.24 5.25
CA GLU A 149 43.79 -1.57 6.32
C GLU A 149 44.81 -0.43 6.53
N ILE A 150 45.21 -0.23 7.79
CA ILE A 150 46.18 0.79 8.18
C ILE A 150 47.52 0.10 8.40
N GLU A 151 48.48 0.41 7.54
CA GLU A 151 49.83 -0.11 7.68
C GLU A 151 50.62 0.59 8.79
N ARG A 152 51.62 -0.10 9.35
CA ARG A 152 52.56 0.52 10.30
C ARG A 152 53.33 1.68 9.68
N SER A 153 53.68 1.58 8.39
CA SER A 153 54.39 2.59 7.62
C SER A 153 53.58 3.90 7.54
N GLU A 154 52.29 3.77 7.22
CA GLU A 154 51.31 4.86 7.17
C GLU A 154 51.17 5.52 8.53
N ARG A 155 51.06 4.74 9.61
CA ARG A 155 50.93 5.28 10.98
C ARG A 155 52.13 6.14 11.39
N ILE A 156 53.34 5.73 11.04
CA ILE A 156 54.55 6.51 11.35
C ILE A 156 54.53 7.85 10.59
N LYS A 157 54.16 7.85 9.30
CA LYS A 157 54.04 9.06 8.49
C LYS A 157 52.96 9.99 9.03
N ALA A 158 51.80 9.44 9.39
CA ALA A 158 50.69 10.18 9.97
C ALA A 158 51.08 10.91 11.27
N LEU A 159 51.85 10.24 12.15
CA LEU A 159 52.36 10.84 13.39
C LEU A 159 53.36 11.98 13.13
N GLN A 160 54.20 11.88 12.10
CA GLN A 160 55.16 12.94 11.74
C GLN A 160 54.47 14.21 11.23
N VAL A 161 53.38 14.05 10.49
CA VAL A 161 52.63 15.16 9.88
C VAL A 161 51.51 15.68 10.81
N TYR A 162 51.24 15.00 11.92
CA TYR A 162 50.09 15.26 12.80
C TYR A 162 49.90 16.72 13.20
N ALA A 163 50.98 17.44 13.52
CA ALA A 163 50.90 18.84 13.93
C ALA A 163 50.32 19.74 12.82
N ARG A 164 50.81 19.58 11.58
CA ARG A 164 50.32 20.33 10.41
C ARG A 164 48.91 19.88 10.02
N ALA A 165 48.73 18.57 9.89
CA ALA A 165 47.44 17.96 9.58
C ALA A 165 46.33 18.42 10.53
N ARG A 166 46.63 18.57 11.83
CA ARG A 166 45.67 19.08 12.81
C ARG A 166 45.23 20.51 12.50
N ASP A 167 46.15 21.40 12.16
CA ASP A 167 45.85 22.80 11.91
C ASP A 167 45.05 22.96 10.61
N ASP A 168 45.44 22.22 9.56
CA ASP A 168 44.73 22.21 8.28
C ASP A 168 43.31 21.65 8.40
N VAL A 169 43.11 20.60 9.19
CA VAL A 169 41.78 20.04 9.48
C VAL A 169 40.89 21.06 10.21
N ILE A 170 41.45 21.84 11.14
CA ILE A 170 40.72 22.89 11.85
C ILE A 170 40.28 23.98 10.86
N GLU A 171 41.19 24.42 10.01
CA GLU A 171 40.92 25.48 9.04
C GLU A 171 39.92 25.01 7.97
N ALA A 172 40.05 23.76 7.50
CA ALA A 172 39.10 23.13 6.58
C ALA A 172 37.69 23.07 7.20
N TYR A 173 37.57 22.70 8.48
CA TYR A 173 36.29 22.71 9.17
C TYR A 173 35.69 24.12 9.29
N ARG A 174 36.50 25.15 9.60
CA ARG A 174 36.04 26.55 9.63
C ARG A 174 35.52 27.01 8.26
N CYS A 175 36.22 26.67 7.19
CA CYS A 175 35.81 26.95 5.82
C CYS A 175 34.50 26.24 5.46
N TYR A 176 34.36 24.97 5.83
CA TYR A 176 33.14 24.19 5.66
C TYR A 176 31.97 24.83 6.43
N GLU A 177 32.16 25.16 7.71
CA GLU A 177 31.14 25.75 8.56
C GLU A 177 30.67 27.11 8.03
N LYS A 178 31.61 27.98 7.63
CA LYS A 178 31.30 29.27 7.00
C LYS A 178 30.50 29.10 5.71
N SER A 179 30.90 28.16 4.86
CA SER A 179 30.20 27.87 3.60
C SER A 179 28.79 27.34 3.83
N ARG A 180 28.63 26.46 4.83
CA ARG A 180 27.33 25.90 5.25
C ARG A 180 26.41 26.98 5.81
N LEU A 181 26.90 27.84 6.70
CA LEU A 181 26.14 28.96 7.27
C LEU A 181 25.74 29.98 6.18
N ALA A 182 26.65 30.32 5.27
CA ALA A 182 26.35 31.20 4.16
C ALA A 182 25.25 30.62 3.24
N ARG A 183 25.28 29.30 3.01
CA ARG A 183 24.24 28.59 2.24
C ARG A 183 22.89 28.61 2.96
N GLN A 184 22.85 28.31 4.25
CA GLN A 184 21.61 28.36 5.05
C GLN A 184 21.03 29.78 5.10
N ALA A 185 21.88 30.80 5.21
CA ALA A 185 21.48 32.20 5.19
C ALA A 185 20.93 32.65 3.83
N ARG A 186 21.47 32.14 2.71
CA ARG A 186 20.89 32.38 1.37
C ARG A 186 19.50 31.75 1.26
N ARG A 187 19.36 30.47 1.61
CA ARG A 187 18.06 29.78 1.64
C ARG A 187 17.01 30.50 2.49
N ARG A 188 17.37 30.95 3.69
CA ARG A 188 16.44 31.72 4.53
C ARG A 188 16.01 33.03 3.87
N ARG A 189 16.92 33.72 3.17
CA ARG A 189 16.56 34.93 2.41
C ARG A 189 15.64 34.59 1.24
N ASP A 190 15.99 33.59 0.44
CA ASP A 190 15.21 33.17 -0.73
C ASP A 190 13.79 32.74 -0.30
N ALA A 191 13.66 31.94 0.77
CA ALA A 191 12.37 31.58 1.35
C ALA A 191 11.61 32.78 1.90
N THR A 192 12.29 33.77 2.48
CA THR A 192 11.63 35.01 2.95
C THR A 192 11.13 35.84 1.77
N LEU A 193 11.90 35.92 0.68
CA LEU A 193 11.51 36.62 -0.54
C LEU A 193 10.30 35.96 -1.20
N GLU A 194 10.28 34.63 -1.31
CA GLU A 194 9.11 33.88 -1.79
C GLU A 194 7.86 34.16 -0.94
N ILE A 195 7.98 34.14 0.41
CA ILE A 195 6.86 34.47 1.31
C ILE A 195 6.39 35.92 1.12
N THR A 196 7.30 36.88 0.93
CA THR A 196 6.91 38.28 0.69
C THR A 196 6.25 38.48 -0.66
N GLU A 197 6.72 37.80 -1.71
CA GLU A 197 6.11 37.86 -3.04
C GLU A 197 4.69 37.27 -3.03
N ILE A 198 4.47 36.16 -2.32
CA ILE A 198 3.14 35.55 -2.14
C ILE A 198 2.19 36.51 -1.39
N ASN A 199 2.64 37.14 -0.29
CA ASN A 199 1.82 38.09 0.47
C ASN A 199 1.53 39.38 -0.32
N GLU A 200 2.45 39.85 -1.17
CA GLU A 200 2.22 40.99 -2.06
C GLU A 200 1.23 40.65 -3.18
N THR A 201 1.25 39.42 -3.72
CA THR A 201 0.24 38.96 -4.68
C THR A 201 -1.14 38.80 -4.03
N ASP A 202 -1.22 38.24 -2.81
CA ASP A 202 -2.47 38.06 -2.08
C ASP A 202 -3.11 39.40 -1.67
N THR A 203 -2.30 40.41 -1.32
CA THR A 203 -2.81 41.76 -1.02
C THR A 203 -3.30 42.53 -2.25
N THR A 204 -2.83 42.18 -3.46
CA THR A 204 -3.39 42.70 -4.72
C THR A 204 -4.65 41.98 -5.18
N GLU A 205 -4.85 40.70 -4.83
CA GLU A 205 -6.08 39.95 -5.12
C GLU A 205 -7.21 40.28 -4.11
N GLU A 206 -6.88 40.46 -2.82
CA GLU A 206 -7.88 40.82 -1.79
C GLU A 206 -8.54 42.19 -1.99
N ASN A 207 -7.95 43.08 -2.80
CA ASN A 207 -8.53 44.38 -3.14
C ASN A 207 -9.40 44.38 -4.40
N LYS A 208 -9.48 43.26 -5.14
CA LYS A 208 -10.41 43.12 -6.28
C LYS A 208 -11.66 42.29 -5.95
N GLU A 209 -11.69 41.61 -4.81
CA GLU A 209 -12.77 40.66 -4.49
C GLU A 209 -13.57 41.01 -3.21
N LYS A 210 -13.57 42.27 -2.77
CA LYS A 210 -14.43 42.74 -1.65
C LYS A 210 -15.77 43.34 -2.07
N ASN A 211 -16.28 43.03 -3.26
CA ASN A 211 -17.64 43.40 -3.65
C ASN A 211 -18.30 42.34 -4.55
N ARG A 212 -18.53 41.15 -4.01
CA ARG A 212 -19.81 40.43 -4.20
C ARG A 212 -19.90 39.20 -3.31
N GLU A 213 -20.98 39.19 -2.53
CA GLU A 213 -21.69 38.02 -2.04
C GLU A 213 -21.09 37.28 -0.84
N ASN A 214 -21.29 37.91 0.32
CA ASN A 214 -21.82 37.18 1.48
C ASN A 214 -23.12 36.47 1.08
N THR A 215 -23.11 35.16 0.86
CA THR A 215 -24.01 34.20 1.51
C THR A 215 -23.79 32.77 0.98
N LYS A 216 -23.54 31.85 1.92
CA LYS A 216 -23.65 30.38 1.81
C LYS A 216 -22.59 29.68 0.96
N GLU A 217 -21.61 29.06 1.63
CA GLU A 217 -21.10 27.71 1.30
C GLU A 217 -20.14 27.21 2.40
N GLU A 218 -20.72 26.76 3.52
CA GLU A 218 -20.08 25.69 4.30
C GLU A 218 -20.37 24.38 3.57
N GLN A 219 -19.41 23.91 2.76
CA GLN A 219 -19.17 22.51 2.30
C GLN A 219 -18.52 22.49 0.90
N ASN A 220 -17.32 23.06 0.75
CA ASN A 220 -16.40 22.62 -0.32
C ASN A 220 -14.97 23.10 -0.08
N GLY A 221 -14.32 22.62 0.99
CA GLY A 221 -12.96 23.01 1.38
C GLY A 221 -11.84 22.08 0.91
N ASN A 222 -12.10 21.10 0.05
CA ASN A 222 -11.15 19.97 -0.13
C ASN A 222 -10.64 19.74 -1.56
N ALA A 223 -11.15 20.44 -2.58
CA ALA A 223 -10.72 20.25 -3.97
C ALA A 223 -9.55 21.17 -4.36
N ASN A 224 -9.53 22.43 -3.90
CA ASN A 224 -8.46 23.38 -4.25
C ASN A 224 -7.14 23.05 -3.52
N THR A 225 -7.22 22.62 -2.26
CA THR A 225 -6.05 22.30 -1.43
C THR A 225 -5.25 21.09 -1.92
N GLU A 226 -5.91 20.12 -2.57
CA GLU A 226 -5.24 18.91 -3.08
C GLU A 226 -4.47 19.18 -4.38
N GLN A 227 -4.98 20.06 -5.23
CA GLN A 227 -4.35 20.44 -6.50
C GLN A 227 -3.13 21.34 -6.26
N ASP A 228 -3.21 22.24 -5.28
CA ASP A 228 -2.08 23.06 -4.84
C ASP A 228 -0.98 22.22 -4.17
N ASP A 229 -1.34 21.27 -3.29
CA ASP A 229 -0.44 20.30 -2.65
C ASP A 229 0.39 19.49 -3.69
N GLU A 230 -0.26 18.99 -4.75
CA GLU A 230 0.41 18.21 -5.79
C GLU A 230 1.39 19.05 -6.61
N SER A 231 1.03 20.30 -6.90
CA SER A 231 1.90 21.25 -7.61
C SER A 231 3.15 21.63 -6.80
N GLU A 232 3.02 21.73 -5.48
CA GLU A 232 4.14 22.00 -4.56
C GLU A 232 5.05 20.80 -4.38
N ASP A 233 4.50 19.58 -4.27
CA ASP A 233 5.29 18.35 -4.25
C ASP A 233 6.12 18.21 -5.52
N ASP A 234 5.51 18.49 -6.68
CA ASP A 234 6.21 18.46 -7.97
C ASP A 234 7.36 19.47 -8.05
N ARG A 235 7.16 20.68 -7.53
CA ARG A 235 8.23 21.69 -7.43
C ARG A 235 9.35 21.22 -6.52
N PHE A 236 9.03 20.64 -5.37
CA PHE A 236 10.01 20.11 -4.42
C PHE A 236 10.89 19.01 -5.03
N TRP A 237 10.29 18.03 -5.71
CA TRP A 237 11.06 16.92 -6.30
C TRP A 237 11.88 17.34 -7.54
N LYS A 238 11.51 18.42 -8.22
CA LYS A 238 12.26 18.98 -9.36
C LYS A 238 13.41 19.89 -8.91
N GLN A 239 13.41 20.36 -7.67
CA GLN A 239 14.47 21.22 -7.13
C GLN A 239 15.76 20.41 -6.89
N PRO A 240 16.95 20.96 -7.21
CA PRO A 240 18.22 20.32 -6.87
C PRO A 240 18.39 20.22 -5.34
N SER A 241 18.60 19.00 -4.83
CA SER A 241 18.94 18.76 -3.43
C SER A 241 20.41 19.10 -3.17
N TYR A 242 20.69 19.74 -2.03
CA TYR A 242 22.06 20.10 -1.63
C TYR A 242 22.64 19.12 -0.62
N HIS A 243 21.94 18.01 -0.39
CA HIS A 243 22.33 16.96 0.54
C HIS A 243 22.63 17.55 1.93
N THR A 244 21.61 18.14 2.56
CA THR A 244 21.69 18.62 3.94
C THR A 244 20.81 17.76 4.86
N PRO A 245 21.06 17.76 6.19
CA PRO A 245 20.16 17.09 7.15
C PRO A 245 18.71 17.55 7.01
N GLU A 246 18.50 18.86 6.79
CA GLU A 246 17.19 19.48 6.57
C GLU A 246 16.51 18.91 5.31
N ASP A 247 17.24 18.80 4.20
CA ASP A 247 16.71 18.23 2.96
C ASP A 247 16.28 16.76 3.16
N ARG A 248 17.06 15.96 3.91
CA ARG A 248 16.69 14.55 4.20
C ARG A 248 15.41 14.45 5.04
N ILE A 249 15.26 15.33 6.04
CA ILE A 249 14.04 15.40 6.86
C ILE A 249 12.84 15.77 5.98
N ALA A 250 12.96 16.81 5.15
CA ALA A 250 11.88 17.25 4.26
C ALA A 250 11.47 16.15 3.25
N ILE A 251 12.44 15.44 2.68
CA ILE A 251 12.20 14.29 1.80
C ILE A 251 11.43 13.20 2.55
N ALA A 252 11.86 12.85 3.76
CA ALA A 252 11.22 11.80 4.55
C ALA A 252 9.80 12.18 5.00
N GLU A 253 9.57 13.43 5.41
CA GLU A 253 8.24 13.93 5.78
C GLU A 253 7.26 13.88 4.61
N ARG A 254 7.67 14.35 3.42
CA ARG A 254 6.82 14.27 2.22
C ARG A 254 6.55 12.83 1.80
N PHE A 255 7.56 11.96 1.90
CA PHE A 255 7.38 10.53 1.62
C PHE A 255 6.39 9.88 2.59
N ALA A 256 6.49 10.19 3.89
CA ALA A 256 5.57 9.71 4.92
C ALA A 256 4.13 10.22 4.68
N ARG A 257 3.96 11.52 4.39
CA ARG A 257 2.65 12.11 4.03
C ARG A 257 2.01 11.39 2.85
N LYS A 258 2.81 11.06 1.81
CA LYS A 258 2.36 10.32 0.63
C LYS A 258 1.94 8.88 0.97
N GLN A 259 2.66 8.20 1.85
CA GLN A 259 2.28 6.86 2.32
C GLN A 259 0.99 6.91 3.16
N GLU A 260 0.83 7.88 4.05
CA GLU A 260 -0.39 8.04 4.83
C GLU A 260 -1.61 8.34 3.95
N LYS A 261 -1.47 9.21 2.94
CA LYS A 261 -2.51 9.46 1.94
C LYS A 261 -2.90 8.17 1.21
N LYS A 262 -1.93 7.34 0.81
CA LYS A 262 -2.18 6.02 0.18
C LYS A 262 -2.89 5.04 1.12
N ASN A 263 -2.45 4.94 2.37
CA ASN A 263 -3.04 4.04 3.36
C ASN A 263 -4.49 4.45 3.69
N ARG A 264 -4.75 5.75 3.85
CA ARG A 264 -6.12 6.27 4.01
C ARG A 264 -6.99 5.98 2.80
N ALA A 265 -6.44 6.08 1.59
CA ALA A 265 -7.17 5.74 0.37
C ALA A 265 -7.48 4.23 0.30
N SER A 266 -6.55 3.35 0.71
CA SER A 266 -6.83 1.90 0.79
C SER A 266 -7.86 1.56 1.86
N ASP A 267 -7.82 2.23 3.02
CA ASP A 267 -8.79 2.01 4.10
C ASP A 267 -10.19 2.47 3.67
N LYS A 268 -10.31 3.63 3.02
CA LYS A 268 -11.57 4.08 2.41
C LYS A 268 -12.08 3.08 1.36
N LYS A 269 -11.19 2.48 0.56
CA LYS A 269 -11.56 1.49 -0.46
C LYS A 269 -11.97 0.14 0.15
N ALA A 270 -11.35 -0.25 1.26
CA ALA A 270 -11.71 -1.43 2.04
C ALA A 270 -13.07 -1.27 2.72
N ASP A 271 -13.37 -0.07 3.24
CA ASP A 271 -14.65 0.22 3.89
C ASP A 271 -15.82 0.24 2.88
N LEU A 272 -15.59 0.81 1.70
CA LEU A 272 -16.56 0.77 0.58
C LEU A 272 -16.80 -0.65 0.02
N SER A 273 -15.92 -1.61 0.30
CA SER A 273 -16.02 -2.98 -0.21
C SER A 273 -16.93 -3.91 0.62
N LYS A 274 -17.39 -3.47 1.80
CA LYS A 274 -18.52 -4.10 2.49
C LYS A 274 -19.83 -3.70 1.82
N ARG A 275 -20.04 -4.15 0.59
CA ARG A 275 -21.37 -4.14 -0.03
C ARG A 275 -22.25 -5.05 0.84
N GLU A 276 -23.12 -4.47 1.65
CA GLU A 276 -24.10 -5.25 2.43
C GLU A 276 -24.89 -6.15 1.48
N LEU A 277 -24.79 -7.46 1.67
CA LEU A 277 -25.46 -8.45 0.85
C LEU A 277 -26.97 -8.31 1.06
N LYS A 278 -27.68 -7.73 0.10
CA LYS A 278 -29.15 -7.69 0.09
C LYS A 278 -29.69 -9.08 -0.25
N LEU A 279 -29.96 -9.88 0.78
CA LEU A 279 -30.50 -11.25 0.64
C LEU A 279 -32.02 -11.27 0.42
N PHE A 280 -32.71 -10.18 0.73
CA PHE A 280 -34.15 -10.02 0.59
C PHE A 280 -34.48 -8.74 -0.15
N ALA A 281 -35.56 -8.78 -0.92
CA ALA A 281 -36.17 -7.60 -1.50
C ALA A 281 -36.88 -6.78 -0.38
N PRO A 282 -37.17 -5.48 -0.61
CA PRO A 282 -37.85 -4.63 0.37
C PRO A 282 -39.23 -5.14 0.81
N ASP A 283 -39.85 -6.03 0.02
CA ASP A 283 -41.11 -6.72 0.29
C ASP A 283 -40.95 -8.01 1.14
N GLY A 284 -39.73 -8.34 1.56
CA GLY A 284 -39.41 -9.55 2.31
C GLY A 284 -39.22 -10.80 1.46
N ARG A 285 -39.30 -10.70 0.12
CA ARG A 285 -39.08 -11.84 -0.77
C ARG A 285 -37.60 -12.22 -0.83
N PRO A 286 -37.23 -13.50 -0.63
CA PRO A 286 -35.84 -13.93 -0.73
C PRO A 286 -35.32 -13.82 -2.18
N TYR A 287 -34.07 -13.40 -2.36
CA TYR A 287 -33.41 -13.44 -3.67
C TYR A 287 -32.78 -14.81 -3.94
N ASN A 288 -32.81 -15.22 -5.20
CA ASN A 288 -32.00 -16.33 -5.70
C ASN A 288 -30.58 -15.85 -5.95
N MET A 289 -29.62 -16.43 -5.23
CA MET A 289 -28.22 -16.02 -5.28
C MET A 289 -27.31 -17.25 -5.27
N ASN A 290 -26.34 -17.30 -6.17
CA ASN A 290 -25.30 -18.32 -6.18
C ASN A 290 -23.91 -17.64 -6.20
N GLN A 291 -23.53 -17.05 -5.06
CA GLN A 291 -22.21 -16.43 -4.88
C GLN A 291 -21.04 -17.42 -5.06
N PRO A 292 -21.11 -18.69 -4.59
CA PRO A 292 -20.01 -19.63 -4.78
C PRO A 292 -19.92 -20.19 -6.22
N LYS A 293 -20.91 -19.92 -7.08
CA LYS A 293 -21.00 -20.43 -8.47
C LYS A 293 -20.90 -21.96 -8.54
N VAL A 294 -21.48 -22.65 -7.56
CA VAL A 294 -21.52 -24.12 -7.55
C VAL A 294 -22.70 -24.61 -8.38
N PRO A 295 -22.56 -25.74 -9.08
CA PRO A 295 -23.70 -26.37 -9.75
C PRO A 295 -24.70 -26.88 -8.71
N PHE A 296 -25.99 -26.68 -8.98
CA PHE A 296 -27.07 -27.22 -8.18
C PHE A 296 -28.22 -27.70 -9.08
N LYS A 297 -29.03 -28.63 -8.57
CA LYS A 297 -30.27 -29.11 -9.18
C LYS A 297 -31.37 -29.12 -8.13
N LEU A 298 -32.50 -28.49 -8.42
CA LEU A 298 -33.68 -28.47 -7.56
C LEU A 298 -34.78 -29.26 -8.27
N ASN A 299 -35.15 -30.41 -7.71
CA ASN A 299 -36.22 -31.27 -8.22
C ASN A 299 -37.45 -31.10 -7.33
N ASP A 300 -38.52 -30.54 -7.89
CA ASP A 300 -39.81 -30.28 -7.23
C ASP A 300 -40.99 -31.07 -7.84
N GLU A 301 -40.74 -31.81 -8.93
CA GLU A 301 -41.76 -32.53 -9.71
C GLU A 301 -41.80 -34.05 -9.44
N ASP A 302 -40.67 -34.66 -9.06
CA ASP A 302 -40.52 -36.13 -8.99
C ASP A 302 -41.32 -36.76 -7.83
N ASP A 303 -41.38 -36.08 -6.68
CA ASP A 303 -42.01 -36.58 -5.47
C ASP A 303 -43.14 -35.64 -4.97
N PRO A 304 -44.35 -36.17 -4.69
CA PRO A 304 -45.47 -35.36 -4.21
C PRO A 304 -45.23 -34.82 -2.79
N ASN A 305 -44.36 -35.48 -2.02
CA ASN A 305 -44.13 -35.21 -0.60
C ASN A 305 -42.79 -34.51 -0.31
N PHE A 306 -41.82 -34.59 -1.22
CA PHE A 306 -40.47 -34.09 -1.00
C PHE A 306 -39.99 -33.22 -2.17
N VAL A 307 -39.21 -32.19 -1.84
CA VAL A 307 -38.44 -31.39 -2.80
C VAL A 307 -36.97 -31.70 -2.53
N ILE A 308 -36.21 -32.06 -3.55
CA ILE A 308 -34.82 -32.48 -3.41
C ILE A 308 -33.91 -31.43 -4.05
N LEU A 309 -32.97 -30.89 -3.27
CA LEU A 309 -31.93 -29.97 -3.73
C LEU A 309 -30.57 -30.67 -3.66
N GLU A 310 -29.96 -30.90 -4.82
CA GLU A 310 -28.59 -31.41 -4.94
C GLU A 310 -27.64 -30.24 -5.23
N VAL A 311 -26.60 -30.07 -4.41
CA VAL A 311 -25.56 -29.04 -4.56
C VAL A 311 -24.20 -29.73 -4.65
N ALA A 312 -23.44 -29.44 -5.71
CA ALA A 312 -22.10 -29.98 -5.87
C ALA A 312 -21.09 -29.16 -5.05
N VAL A 313 -20.66 -29.70 -3.92
CA VAL A 313 -19.67 -29.07 -3.02
C VAL A 313 -18.29 -29.68 -3.27
N TYR A 314 -17.21 -28.98 -2.88
CA TYR A 314 -15.85 -29.47 -3.09
C TYR A 314 -15.59 -30.76 -2.30
N ARG A 315 -15.01 -31.77 -2.97
CA ARG A 315 -14.72 -33.12 -2.44
C ARG A 315 -13.97 -33.10 -1.11
N HIS A 316 -12.95 -32.26 -1.01
CA HIS A 316 -12.07 -32.17 0.17
C HIS A 316 -12.43 -31.01 1.12
N LEU A 317 -13.65 -30.48 1.04
CA LEU A 317 -14.09 -29.45 2.00
C LEU A 317 -14.44 -30.08 3.34
N ASP A 318 -14.00 -29.49 4.45
CA ASP A 318 -14.43 -29.94 5.77
C ASP A 318 -15.90 -29.53 6.03
N THR A 319 -16.64 -30.34 6.80
CA THR A 319 -18.05 -30.06 7.14
C THR A 319 -18.19 -28.79 7.97
N SER A 320 -17.14 -28.36 8.68
CA SER A 320 -17.08 -27.09 9.42
C SER A 320 -17.29 -25.84 8.53
N TYR A 321 -16.96 -25.93 7.24
CA TYR A 321 -17.11 -24.84 6.27
C TYR A 321 -18.42 -24.88 5.47
N ILE A 322 -19.34 -25.76 5.86
CA ILE A 322 -20.64 -25.95 5.22
C ILE A 322 -21.72 -25.75 6.28
N ASP A 323 -22.57 -24.76 6.09
CA ASP A 323 -23.74 -24.53 6.92
C ASP A 323 -25.00 -24.54 6.05
N VAL A 324 -26.05 -25.20 6.52
CA VAL A 324 -27.29 -25.40 5.76
C VAL A 324 -28.46 -24.98 6.62
N ASP A 325 -29.14 -23.93 6.17
CA ASP A 325 -30.30 -23.34 6.82
C ASP A 325 -31.53 -23.52 5.92
N VAL A 326 -32.50 -24.29 6.41
CA VAL A 326 -33.74 -24.63 5.68
C VAL A 326 -34.88 -23.84 6.31
N ASN A 327 -35.45 -22.92 5.54
CA ASN A 327 -36.63 -22.16 5.92
C ASN A 327 -37.85 -22.62 5.10
N PRO A 328 -39.09 -22.32 5.55
CA PRO A 328 -40.29 -22.71 4.81
C PRO A 328 -40.38 -22.13 3.38
N THR A 329 -39.74 -20.98 3.13
CA THR A 329 -39.83 -20.23 1.87
C THR A 329 -38.52 -20.18 1.06
N TYR A 330 -37.38 -20.50 1.69
CA TYR A 330 -36.07 -20.51 1.02
C TYR A 330 -35.10 -21.51 1.69
N VAL A 331 -34.10 -21.97 0.93
CA VAL A 331 -32.94 -22.68 1.46
C VAL A 331 -31.71 -21.82 1.30
N ARG A 332 -30.87 -21.81 2.34
CA ARG A 332 -29.57 -21.16 2.33
C ARG A 332 -28.48 -22.18 2.62
N VAL A 333 -27.46 -22.22 1.76
CA VAL A 333 -26.26 -23.04 1.92
C VAL A 333 -25.06 -22.10 1.93
N THR A 334 -24.33 -22.06 3.04
CA THR A 334 -23.11 -21.27 3.19
C THR A 334 -21.90 -22.17 2.98
N ILE A 335 -21.09 -21.88 1.96
CA ILE A 335 -19.90 -22.67 1.59
C ILE A 335 -18.68 -21.74 1.67
N LYS A 336 -17.75 -22.00 2.60
CA LYS A 336 -16.57 -21.14 2.84
C LYS A 336 -16.91 -19.64 2.95
N GLY A 337 -18.00 -19.32 3.66
CA GLY A 337 -18.47 -17.94 3.84
C GLY A 337 -19.17 -17.30 2.62
N LYS A 338 -19.37 -18.03 1.52
CA LYS A 338 -20.17 -17.58 0.37
C LYS A 338 -21.56 -18.20 0.41
N ILE A 339 -22.58 -17.41 0.08
CA ILE A 339 -23.98 -17.81 0.23
C ILE A 339 -24.57 -18.29 -1.11
N LEU A 340 -25.17 -19.48 -1.08
CA LEU A 340 -26.14 -19.96 -2.06
C LEU A 340 -27.53 -19.88 -1.42
N GLN A 341 -28.41 -19.03 -1.92
CA GLN A 341 -29.79 -18.90 -1.44
C GLN A 341 -30.75 -19.18 -2.60
N LEU A 342 -31.73 -20.05 -2.38
CA LEU A 342 -32.75 -20.41 -3.38
C LEU A 342 -34.15 -20.30 -2.76
N THR A 343 -35.05 -19.63 -3.48
CA THR A 343 -36.47 -19.54 -3.16
C THR A 343 -37.16 -20.85 -3.51
N ILE A 344 -37.98 -21.35 -2.59
CA ILE A 344 -38.70 -22.60 -2.79
C ILE A 344 -40.11 -22.25 -3.28
N PRO A 345 -40.64 -22.92 -4.32
CA PRO A 345 -41.97 -22.63 -4.86
C PRO A 345 -43.13 -23.08 -3.96
N CYS A 346 -42.87 -23.80 -2.86
CA CYS A 346 -43.87 -24.39 -1.97
C CYS A 346 -43.42 -24.32 -0.51
N GLU A 347 -44.37 -24.34 0.41
CA GLU A 347 -44.07 -24.35 1.83
C GLU A 347 -43.55 -25.73 2.29
N ILE A 348 -42.47 -25.71 3.06
CA ILE A 348 -41.78 -26.90 3.56
C ILE A 348 -41.86 -27.01 5.08
N SER A 349 -41.98 -28.26 5.55
CA SER A 349 -41.81 -28.65 6.94
C SER A 349 -40.32 -28.79 7.25
N VAL A 350 -39.78 -27.83 8.00
CA VAL A 350 -38.36 -27.81 8.41
C VAL A 350 -38.00 -29.03 9.26
N GLU A 351 -38.88 -29.45 10.17
CA GLU A 351 -38.64 -30.58 11.08
C GLU A 351 -38.40 -31.92 10.38
N LYS A 352 -39.04 -32.11 9.22
CA LYS A 352 -38.97 -33.35 8.45
C LYS A 352 -37.91 -33.32 7.35
N SER A 353 -37.19 -32.21 7.23
CA SER A 353 -36.15 -32.03 6.23
C SER A 353 -34.84 -32.69 6.67
N LYS A 354 -34.12 -33.30 5.72
CA LYS A 354 -32.86 -34.02 5.97
C LYS A 354 -31.77 -33.50 5.05
N VAL A 355 -30.55 -33.44 5.56
CA VAL A 355 -29.36 -33.03 4.82
C VAL A 355 -28.35 -34.17 4.88
N GLN A 356 -27.85 -34.59 3.72
CA GLN A 356 -26.86 -35.66 3.61
C GLN A 356 -25.74 -35.23 2.68
N ARG A 357 -24.50 -35.49 3.08
CA ARG A 357 -23.32 -35.17 2.28
C ARG A 357 -22.57 -36.44 1.93
N ASN A 358 -22.24 -36.58 0.66
CA ASN A 358 -21.29 -37.59 0.21
C ASN A 358 -19.86 -37.01 0.25
N THR A 359 -19.05 -37.50 1.18
CA THR A 359 -17.64 -37.07 1.33
C THR A 359 -16.75 -37.53 0.18
N THR A 360 -17.11 -38.63 -0.48
CA THR A 360 -16.34 -39.20 -1.60
C THR A 360 -16.56 -38.43 -2.89
N THR A 361 -17.81 -38.06 -3.20
CA THR A 361 -18.16 -37.33 -4.44
C THR A 361 -18.26 -35.81 -4.25
N GLY A 362 -18.42 -35.33 -3.02
CA GLY A 362 -18.65 -33.92 -2.71
C GLY A 362 -20.11 -33.46 -2.87
N SER A 363 -21.04 -34.34 -3.26
CA SER A 363 -22.45 -33.99 -3.43
C SER A 363 -23.15 -33.78 -2.08
N LEU A 364 -23.85 -32.64 -1.93
CA LEU A 364 -24.72 -32.34 -0.79
C LEU A 364 -26.18 -32.45 -1.26
N VAL A 365 -26.95 -33.32 -0.62
CA VAL A 365 -28.37 -33.56 -0.93
C VAL A 365 -29.22 -33.09 0.23
N ILE A 366 -30.16 -32.20 -0.05
CA ILE A 366 -31.10 -31.63 0.91
C ILE A 366 -32.50 -32.11 0.52
N THR A 367 -33.08 -32.99 1.32
CA THR A 367 -34.43 -33.53 1.15
C THR A 367 -35.39 -32.74 2.01
N MET A 368 -36.31 -32.00 1.40
CA MET A 368 -37.22 -31.08 2.09
C MET A 368 -38.65 -31.58 2.00
N ALA A 369 -39.33 -31.76 3.13
CA ALA A 369 -40.71 -32.27 3.15
C ALA A 369 -41.72 -31.16 2.88
N ARG A 370 -42.64 -31.33 1.92
CA ARG A 370 -43.73 -30.36 1.67
C ARG A 370 -44.74 -30.37 2.81
N LEU A 371 -45.26 -29.20 3.20
CA LEU A 371 -46.36 -29.09 4.17
C LEU A 371 -47.70 -29.51 3.55
N THR A 372 -47.94 -29.11 2.30
CA THR A 372 -49.07 -29.55 1.49
C THR A 372 -48.57 -30.41 0.33
N PRO A 373 -49.00 -31.69 0.22
CA PRO A 373 -48.59 -32.53 -0.90
C PRO A 373 -49.12 -31.95 -2.21
N CYS A 374 -48.26 -31.83 -3.21
CA CYS A 374 -48.69 -31.41 -4.55
C CYS A 374 -49.25 -32.60 -5.31
N VAL A 375 -50.46 -32.44 -5.86
CA VAL A 375 -51.07 -33.42 -6.74
C VAL A 375 -50.53 -33.22 -8.16
N THR A 376 -49.29 -33.62 -8.39
CA THR A 376 -48.73 -33.75 -9.74
C THR A 376 -48.93 -35.18 -10.23
N ILE A 377 -49.80 -35.33 -11.23
CA ILE A 377 -50.02 -36.58 -11.97
C ILE A 377 -48.85 -36.72 -12.95
N ILE A 378 -47.88 -37.59 -12.68
CA ILE A 378 -47.07 -38.21 -13.73
C ILE A 378 -46.96 -39.71 -13.44
N ALA A 379 -47.51 -40.48 -14.38
CA ALA A 379 -47.42 -41.93 -14.41
C ALA A 379 -45.96 -42.36 -14.57
N LYS A 380 -45.52 -43.31 -13.72
CA LYS A 380 -44.29 -44.05 -13.91
C LYS A 380 -44.26 -44.66 -15.31
N LYS A 381 -43.20 -44.43 -16.06
CA LYS A 381 -42.89 -45.21 -17.26
C LYS A 381 -41.85 -46.26 -16.87
N ASP A 382 -42.34 -47.43 -16.47
CA ASP A 382 -41.52 -48.62 -16.33
C ASP A 382 -40.96 -49.02 -17.70
N GLU A 383 -39.64 -49.17 -17.81
CA GLU A 383 -38.99 -49.82 -18.95
C GLU A 383 -39.11 -51.34 -18.81
N SER A 384 -40.06 -51.95 -19.51
CA SER A 384 -39.94 -53.35 -19.94
C SER A 384 -40.85 -53.67 -21.14
N THR A 385 -40.19 -53.93 -22.27
CA THR A 385 -40.51 -54.98 -23.28
C THR A 385 -41.92 -55.09 -23.91
N THR A 386 -41.91 -54.93 -25.24
CA THR A 386 -42.67 -55.68 -26.31
C THR A 386 -44.16 -55.43 -26.60
N THR A 387 -44.41 -55.27 -27.92
CA THR A 387 -45.57 -55.67 -28.76
C THR A 387 -46.83 -54.78 -28.94
N ARG A 388 -46.96 -54.29 -30.19
CA ARG A 388 -48.13 -54.21 -31.11
C ARG A 388 -49.50 -53.60 -30.69
N LYS A 389 -49.94 -52.70 -31.60
CA LYS A 389 -51.29 -52.41 -32.18
C LYS A 389 -52.24 -51.39 -31.51
N LYS A 390 -52.61 -50.38 -32.34
CA LYS A 390 -53.87 -49.60 -32.53
C LYS A 390 -54.99 -49.85 -31.49
N LEU A 391 -55.72 -48.87 -30.95
CA LEU A 391 -56.74 -48.02 -31.62
C LEU A 391 -57.35 -47.11 -30.54
N GLY A 392 -57.73 -45.87 -30.88
CA GLY A 392 -58.12 -44.86 -29.90
C GLY A 392 -59.58 -44.87 -29.44
N LYS A 393 -59.85 -44.06 -28.41
CA LYS A 393 -60.98 -43.12 -28.34
C LYS A 393 -60.73 -42.12 -27.21
N ARG A 394 -61.09 -40.86 -27.51
CA ARG A 394 -60.98 -39.65 -26.68
C ARG A 394 -61.83 -39.77 -25.42
N GLU A 395 -61.43 -39.11 -24.33
CA GLU A 395 -62.34 -38.24 -23.57
C GLU A 395 -61.62 -37.15 -22.75
N SER A 396 -62.26 -35.98 -22.82
CA SER A 396 -62.13 -34.64 -22.19
C SER A 396 -60.93 -34.29 -21.28
N LYS A 397 -60.11 -33.35 -21.79
CA LYS A 397 -59.25 -32.46 -21.00
C LYS A 397 -60.08 -31.41 -20.26
N VAL A 398 -59.90 -31.28 -18.95
CA VAL A 398 -60.13 -30.01 -18.22
C VAL A 398 -58.76 -29.40 -17.96
N ILE A 399 -58.43 -28.33 -18.67
CA ILE A 399 -57.17 -27.60 -18.54
C ILE A 399 -57.41 -26.51 -17.49
N THR A 400 -56.81 -26.65 -16.31
CA THR A 400 -56.61 -25.50 -15.41
C THR A 400 -55.21 -24.98 -15.67
N ILE A 401 -55.14 -23.88 -16.42
CA ILE A 401 -53.89 -23.18 -16.75
C ILE A 401 -53.41 -22.47 -15.48
N ARG A 402 -52.30 -22.91 -14.90
CA ARG A 402 -51.48 -22.04 -14.03
C ARG A 402 -50.72 -21.06 -14.92
N PRO A 403 -50.59 -19.77 -14.56
CA PRO A 403 -49.79 -18.84 -15.35
C PRO A 403 -48.32 -19.30 -15.35
N PRO A 404 -47.63 -19.23 -16.50
CA PRO A 404 -46.27 -19.72 -16.63
C PRO A 404 -45.30 -18.80 -15.87
N VAL A 405 -44.59 -19.35 -14.89
CA VAL A 405 -43.40 -18.71 -14.32
C VAL A 405 -42.26 -18.89 -15.31
N THR A 406 -42.15 -17.91 -16.21
CA THR A 406 -40.97 -17.48 -16.97
C THR A 406 -39.77 -18.45 -17.05
N SER A 407 -39.83 -19.36 -18.03
CA SER A 407 -38.65 -19.87 -18.72
C SER A 407 -38.77 -19.48 -20.19
N ARG A 408 -38.42 -18.22 -20.49
CA ARG A 408 -38.08 -17.78 -21.85
C ARG A 408 -36.85 -16.90 -21.75
N ARG A 409 -35.77 -17.35 -22.38
CA ARG A 409 -34.66 -16.48 -22.80
C ARG A 409 -35.25 -15.47 -23.79
N ALA A 410 -35.73 -14.35 -23.28
CA ALA A 410 -36.00 -13.17 -24.07
C ALA A 410 -34.67 -12.45 -24.27
N PHE A 411 -34.26 -12.30 -25.53
CA PHE A 411 -33.23 -11.33 -25.89
C PHE A 411 -33.71 -9.95 -25.42
N LEU A 412 -32.84 -9.22 -24.70
CA LEU A 412 -33.08 -7.84 -24.31
C LEU A 412 -33.01 -6.97 -25.57
N GLU A 413 -34.16 -6.71 -26.19
CA GLU A 413 -34.31 -5.62 -27.15
C GLU A 413 -34.42 -4.30 -26.35
N ILE A 414 -33.44 -3.43 -26.53
CA ILE A 414 -33.41 -2.10 -25.93
C ILE A 414 -34.02 -1.12 -26.95
N GLY A 415 -35.20 -0.61 -26.64
CA GLY A 415 -35.73 0.68 -27.14
C GLY A 415 -36.31 0.71 -28.56
N PRO A 416 -37.16 1.72 -28.88
CA PRO A 416 -37.72 1.92 -30.21
C PRO A 416 -36.64 2.26 -31.26
N PRO A 417 -36.86 1.97 -32.56
CA PRO A 417 -35.85 1.98 -33.62
C PRO A 417 -35.53 3.39 -34.15
N SER A 418 -35.41 4.37 -33.27
CA SER A 418 -35.12 5.75 -33.64
C SER A 418 -34.25 6.42 -32.58
N ASP A 419 -33.03 5.92 -32.43
CA ASP A 419 -31.86 6.68 -31.95
C ASP A 419 -30.60 5.85 -32.17
N ILE A 420 -30.11 5.85 -33.42
CA ILE A 420 -28.75 5.41 -33.73
C ILE A 420 -27.84 6.58 -33.32
N LEU A 421 -27.31 6.51 -32.11
CA LEU A 421 -26.26 7.43 -31.64
C LEU A 421 -25.00 7.20 -32.49
N ASP A 422 -24.68 8.19 -33.31
CA ASP A 422 -23.51 8.24 -34.17
C ASP A 422 -22.23 8.36 -33.31
N LEU A 423 -21.51 7.25 -33.15
CA LEU A 423 -20.36 7.10 -32.25
C LEU A 423 -19.12 7.90 -32.68
N LEU A 424 -19.16 8.58 -33.83
CA LEU A 424 -18.08 9.45 -34.31
C LEU A 424 -18.07 10.85 -33.67
N LYS A 425 -19.05 11.19 -32.81
CA LYS A 425 -19.15 12.52 -32.16
C LYS A 425 -18.67 12.58 -30.71
N ILE A 426 -18.01 11.54 -30.21
CA ILE A 426 -17.63 11.45 -28.78
C ILE A 426 -16.39 12.27 -28.43
N THR A 427 -15.59 12.71 -29.42
CA THR A 427 -14.30 13.38 -29.17
C THR A 427 -14.29 14.90 -29.36
N GLU A 428 -15.43 15.58 -29.49
CA GLU A 428 -15.44 17.05 -29.62
C GLU A 428 -15.92 17.74 -28.33
N ASP A 429 -14.98 18.49 -27.72
CA ASP A 429 -15.17 19.27 -26.50
C ASP A 429 -16.30 20.32 -26.64
N PRO A 430 -17.21 20.43 -25.64
CA PRO A 430 -18.38 21.30 -25.70
C PRO A 430 -18.06 22.82 -25.55
N ALA A 431 -16.79 23.20 -25.38
CA ALA A 431 -16.37 24.58 -25.08
C ALA A 431 -16.18 25.50 -26.32
N LYS A 432 -16.32 25.00 -27.56
CA LYS A 432 -16.15 25.82 -28.78
C LYS A 432 -17.45 26.15 -29.53
N ARG A 433 -18.60 26.07 -28.86
CA ARG A 433 -19.91 26.38 -29.44
C ARG A 433 -20.22 27.87 -29.35
N GLY A 434 -19.45 28.69 -30.06
CA GLY A 434 -19.67 30.13 -30.05
C GLY A 434 -18.73 30.87 -30.98
N GLN A 435 -19.01 30.83 -32.28
CA GLN A 435 -18.93 31.96 -33.22
C GLN A 435 -18.85 31.46 -34.69
N ARG A 436 -19.55 32.21 -35.55
CA ARG A 436 -19.50 32.24 -37.03
C ARG A 436 -20.38 31.26 -37.80
N ASN A 437 -21.57 31.78 -38.13
CA ASN A 437 -22.09 31.70 -39.50
C ASN A 437 -21.32 32.70 -40.38
N VAL A 438 -21.08 32.31 -41.65
CA VAL A 438 -21.22 33.10 -42.90
C VAL A 438 -20.37 32.44 -44.01
N LEU A 439 -21.06 31.93 -45.05
CA LEU A 439 -20.68 31.74 -46.48
C LEU A 439 -19.43 30.87 -46.80
N ALA A 440 -19.28 30.15 -47.91
CA ALA A 440 -20.10 29.61 -48.98
C ALA A 440 -19.14 28.74 -49.85
N ARG A 441 -19.61 27.57 -50.30
CA ARG A 441 -19.39 26.99 -51.65
C ARG A 441 -17.94 26.77 -52.16
N GLY A 442 -17.54 25.49 -52.22
CA GLY A 442 -17.00 24.89 -53.45
C GLY A 442 -15.51 24.48 -53.52
N LYS A 443 -15.33 23.26 -54.07
CA LYS A 443 -14.20 22.70 -54.82
C LYS A 443 -13.11 21.88 -54.10
N GLU A 444 -12.86 20.75 -54.76
CA GLU A 444 -11.78 19.77 -54.63
C GLU A 444 -10.40 20.42 -54.60
N GLY A 445 -9.49 19.82 -53.82
CA GLY A 445 -8.09 20.19 -53.76
C GLY A 445 -7.27 19.09 -53.09
N THR A 446 -6.44 18.47 -53.91
CA THR A 446 -5.28 17.59 -53.65
C THR A 446 -4.51 17.88 -52.36
N VAL A 447 -4.09 16.81 -51.65
CA VAL A 447 -3.02 16.87 -50.65
C VAL A 447 -1.78 16.23 -51.26
N GLU A 448 -0.86 17.08 -51.72
CA GLU A 448 0.53 16.72 -51.96
C GLU A 448 1.25 16.62 -50.61
N GLY A 449 2.15 15.63 -50.46
CA GLY A 449 3.18 15.66 -49.40
C GLY A 449 3.07 14.59 -48.31
N PHE A 450 2.87 13.32 -48.67
CA PHE A 450 3.22 12.20 -47.79
C PHE A 450 4.08 11.21 -48.57
N GLU A 451 5.40 11.23 -48.30
CA GLU A 451 6.34 10.22 -48.79
C GLU A 451 6.52 9.16 -47.70
N ASP A 452 6.11 7.92 -48.01
CA ASP A 452 6.29 6.77 -47.12
C ASP A 452 7.75 6.32 -47.10
N ASN A 453 8.33 6.18 -45.91
CA ASN A 453 9.69 5.73 -45.69
C ASN A 453 9.80 4.20 -45.91
N PRO A 454 10.59 3.69 -46.88
CA PRO A 454 10.62 2.28 -47.25
C PRO A 454 11.30 1.35 -46.22
N ASP A 455 11.87 1.88 -45.13
CA ASP A 455 12.62 1.09 -44.14
C ASP A 455 11.79 0.61 -42.94
N VAL A 456 10.45 0.70 -42.98
CA VAL A 456 9.58 0.18 -41.91
C VAL A 456 8.91 -1.13 -42.35
N PRO A 457 9.33 -2.31 -41.84
CA PRO A 457 8.64 -3.56 -42.11
C PRO A 457 7.26 -3.60 -41.42
N ALA A 458 6.28 -4.21 -42.11
CA ALA A 458 4.91 -4.34 -41.63
C ALA A 458 4.85 -5.18 -40.33
N LEU A 459 4.05 -4.71 -39.38
CA LEU A 459 3.76 -5.40 -38.13
C LEU A 459 2.85 -6.62 -38.40
N GLU A 460 3.31 -7.82 -38.05
CA GLU A 460 2.44 -8.97 -37.76
C GLU A 460 1.89 -8.90 -36.34
#